data_AF-A0A8S7U4P4-F1
#
_entry.id   AF-A0A8S7U4P4-F1
#
_cell.length_a   1.000
_cell.length_b   1.000
_cell.length_c   1.000
_cell.angle_alpha   90.00
_cell.angle_beta   90.00
_cell.angle_gamma   90.00
#
_symmetry.space_group_name_H-M   'P 1'
#
loop_
_entity.id
_entity.type
_entity.pdbx_description
1 polymer ?
#
loop_
_entity_poly.entity_id
_entity_poly.type
_entity_poly.pdbx_seq_one_letter_code
_entity_poly.pdbx_strand_id
1 'polypeptide(L)' 'MQQVFFQETEFLNSVIDYNHKIEAENLCLDIAYGTDKNFLFGCGISIASILKYNEGNQLCFHIFTDYFGDDDR' A
#
# COMPACT_ATOMS: atom_id res chain seq x y z
N MET A 1 -7.77 -28.46 -17.11
CA MET A 1 -8.39 -27.44 -16.25
C MET A 1 -7.55 -26.20 -16.36
N GLN A 2 -8.14 -25.09 -16.82
CA GLN A 2 -7.44 -23.82 -16.94
C GLN A 2 -7.43 -23.17 -15.56
N GLN A 3 -6.23 -22.95 -15.00
CA GLN A 3 -6.07 -22.31 -13.70
C GLN A 3 -6.40 -20.82 -13.88
N VAL A 4 -7.48 -20.37 -13.23
CA VAL A 4 -7.88 -18.96 -13.26
C VAL A 4 -6.96 -18.23 -12.28
N PHE A 5 -6.11 -17.35 -12.81
CA PHE A 5 -5.30 -16.45 -12.00
C PHE A 5 -6.18 -15.36 -11.39
N PHE A 6 -5.73 -14.81 -10.26
CA PHE A 6 -6.36 -13.71 -9.53
C PHE A 6 -6.76 -12.58 -10.50
N GLN A 7 -8.07 -12.30 -10.60
CA GLN A 7 -8.57 -11.17 -11.38
C GLN A 7 -8.70 -9.97 -10.45
N GLU A 8 -7.73 -9.06 -10.49
CA GLU A 8 -7.72 -7.85 -9.65
C GLU A 8 -9.06 -7.10 -9.66
N THR A 9 -9.70 -7.02 -10.83
CA THR A 9 -10.99 -6.35 -11.03
C THR A 9 -12.15 -6.96 -10.23
N GLU A 10 -12.04 -8.21 -9.78
CA GLU A 10 -13.06 -8.86 -8.95
C GLU A 10 -12.92 -8.53 -7.46
N PHE A 11 -11.74 -8.07 -7.01
CA PHE A 11 -11.42 -7.95 -5.57
C PHE A 11 -10.99 -6.53 -5.15
N LEU A 12 -10.55 -5.69 -6.08
CA LEU A 12 -10.18 -4.30 -5.79
C LEU A 12 -11.34 -3.33 -6.01
N ASN A 13 -11.85 -2.76 -4.92
CA ASN A 13 -12.90 -1.74 -4.97
C ASN A 13 -12.38 -0.35 -5.39
N SER A 14 -11.15 -0.01 -5.02
CA SER A 14 -10.53 1.28 -5.37
C SER A 14 -9.02 1.23 -5.17
N VAL A 15 -8.28 1.91 -6.04
CA VAL A 15 -6.83 2.16 -5.90
C VAL A 15 -6.63 3.66 -5.74
N ILE A 16 -5.86 4.07 -4.75
CA ILE A 16 -5.42 5.46 -4.58
C ILE A 16 -3.90 5.45 -4.76
N ASP A 17 -3.44 6.04 -5.86
CA ASP A 17 -2.01 6.12 -6.19
C ASP A 17 -1.53 7.57 -6.08
N TYR A 18 -0.56 7.81 -5.20
CA TYR A 18 0.09 9.11 -4.99
C TYR A 18 1.52 9.14 -5.55
N ASN A 19 1.90 8.21 -6.43
CA ASN A 19 3.21 8.23 -7.04
C ASN A 19 3.39 9.42 -8.00
N HIS A 20 4.26 10.36 -7.63
CA HIS A 20 4.63 11.53 -8.42
C HIS A 20 5.86 11.30 -9.34
N LYS A 21 6.13 10.08 -9.81
CA LYS A 21 7.35 9.79 -10.59
C LYS A 21 7.13 9.51 -12.06
N ILE A 22 7.93 10.23 -12.87
CA ILE A 22 8.23 9.95 -14.26
C ILE A 22 9.28 8.82 -14.29
N GLU A 23 9.02 7.82 -15.12
CA GLU A 23 9.75 6.56 -15.29
C GLU A 23 11.26 6.65 -15.06
N ALA A 24 11.74 5.93 -14.06
CA ALA A 24 13.11 5.42 -14.01
C ALA A 24 13.08 4.11 -13.21
N GLU A 25 13.68 3.07 -13.77
CA GLU A 25 13.86 1.71 -13.24
C GLU A 25 14.69 1.69 -11.93
N ASN A 26 14.24 2.43 -10.92
CA ASN A 26 14.80 2.39 -9.60
C ASN A 26 14.10 1.26 -8.84
N LEU A 27 14.89 0.37 -8.26
CA LEU A 27 14.42 -0.70 -7.41
C LEU A 27 13.68 -0.08 -6.20
N CYS A 28 12.34 -0.02 -6.28
CA CYS A 28 11.51 0.39 -5.14
C CYS A 28 11.52 -0.75 -4.12
N LEU A 29 11.57 -0.43 -2.84
CA LEU A 29 11.30 -1.41 -1.80
C LEU A 29 9.80 -1.45 -1.55
N ASP A 30 9.16 -2.53 -2.03
CA ASP A 30 7.76 -2.81 -1.78
C ASP A 30 7.54 -3.35 -0.36
N ILE A 31 6.62 -2.71 0.38
CA ILE A 31 6.27 -3.08 1.75
C ILE A 31 4.75 -3.21 1.84
N ALA A 32 4.28 -4.42 2.10
CA ALA A 32 2.85 -4.72 2.20
C ALA A 32 2.38 -4.80 3.67
N TYR A 33 1.23 -4.20 3.96
CA TYR A 33 0.51 -4.30 5.21
C TYR A 33 -0.86 -4.96 4.98
N GLY A 34 -1.18 -6.00 5.74
CA GLY A 34 -2.56 -6.45 5.94
C GLY A 34 -3.07 -5.87 7.26
N THR A 35 -4.18 -5.13 7.22
CA THR A 35 -4.69 -4.43 8.40
C THR A 35 -6.23 -4.37 8.44
N ASP A 36 -6.77 -4.07 9.61
CA ASP A 36 -8.20 -3.86 9.85
C ASP A 36 -8.44 -2.49 10.50
N LYS A 37 -9.71 -2.15 10.72
CA LYS A 37 -10.14 -0.88 11.30
C LYS A 37 -9.43 -0.45 12.59
N ASN A 38 -9.05 -1.39 13.45
CA ASN A 38 -8.45 -1.09 14.75
C ASN A 38 -6.93 -0.92 14.65
N PHE A 39 -6.33 -1.34 13.53
CA PHE A 39 -4.88 -1.35 13.33
C PHE A 39 -4.39 -0.37 12.26
N LEU A 40 -5.28 0.34 11.57
CA LEU A 40 -4.93 1.40 10.61
C LEU A 40 -4.01 2.47 11.23
N PHE A 41 -4.31 2.93 12.44
CA PHE A 41 -3.46 3.92 13.12
C PHE A 41 -2.06 3.36 13.43
N GLY A 42 -1.98 2.09 13.87
CA GLY A 42 -0.71 1.41 14.10
C GLY A 42 0.09 1.21 12.81
N CYS A 43 -0.60 0.90 11.71
CA CYS A 43 -0.02 0.83 10.37
C CYS A 43 0.58 2.19 9.98
N GLY A 44 -0.14 3.29 10.19
CA GLY A 44 0.35 4.65 9.97
C GLY A 44 1.61 4.98 10.78
N ILE A 45 1.64 4.64 12.07
CA ILE A 45 2.84 4.80 12.91
C ILE A 45 4.03 4.03 12.34
N SER A 46 3.81 2.79 11.93
CA SER A 46 4.85 1.95 11.33
C SER A 46 5.40 2.58 10.05
N ILE A 47 4.52 2.99 9.13
CA ILE A 47 4.90 3.65 7.87
C ILE A 47 5.70 4.94 8.16
N ALA A 48 5.24 5.77 9.08
CA ALA A 48 5.93 7.01 9.46
C ALA A 48 7.35 6.75 9.99
N SER A 49 7.54 5.72 10.81
CA SER A 49 8.87 5.34 11.30
C SER A 49 9.79 4.85 10.20
N ILE A 50 9.28 4.03 9.26
CA ILE A 50 10.05 3.52 8.13
C ILE A 50 10.47 4.68 7.24
N LEU A 51 9.55 5.59 6.90
CA LEU A 51 9.84 6.79 6.12
C LEU A 51 10.94 7.63 6.78
N LYS A 52 10.82 7.89 8.09
CA LYS A 52 11.78 8.71 8.85
C LYS A 52 13.20 8.14 8.89
N TYR A 53 13.35 6.82 8.92
CA TYR A 53 14.67 6.18 9.07
C TYR A 53 15.24 5.62 7.76
N ASN A 54 14.52 5.78 6.65
CA ASN A 54 14.96 5.36 5.32
C ASN A 54 14.86 6.53 4.33
N GLU A 55 15.19 7.73 4.81
CA GLU A 55 15.24 8.94 4.00
C GLU A 55 16.17 8.73 2.79
N GLY A 56 15.69 9.06 1.59
CA GLY A 56 16.42 8.88 0.33
C GLY A 56 16.15 7.56 -0.39
N ASN A 57 15.50 6.57 0.25
CA ASN A 57 15.11 5.33 -0.41
C ASN A 57 13.77 5.50 -1.15
N GLN A 58 13.59 4.77 -2.24
CA GLN A 58 12.29 4.65 -2.90
C GLN A 58 11.51 3.53 -2.22
N LEU A 59 10.39 3.88 -1.57
CA LEU A 59 9.56 2.95 -0.82
C LEU A 59 8.14 2.97 -1.40
N CYS A 60 7.56 1.78 -1.56
CA CYS A 60 6.23 1.59 -2.11
C CYS A 60 5.39 0.83 -1.08
N PHE A 61 4.40 1.50 -0.48
CA PHE A 61 3.57 0.90 0.57
C PHE A 61 2.24 0.42 0.00
N HIS A 62 1.93 -0.86 0.25
CA HIS A 62 0.71 -1.51 -0.22
C HIS A 62 -0.15 -1.88 0.99
N ILE A 63 -1.29 -1.22 1.18
CA ILE A 63 -2.16 -1.44 2.35
C ILE A 63 -3.40 -2.19 1.90
N PHE A 64 -3.53 -3.43 2.37
CA PHE A 64 -4.68 -4.28 2.15
C PHE A 64 -5.56 -4.24 3.40
N THR A 65 -6.78 -3.72 3.25
CA THR A 65 -7.74 -3.62 4.35
C THR A 65 -9.16 -3.82 3.85
N ASP A 66 -10.02 -4.38 4.71
CA ASP A 66 -11.45 -4.55 4.48
C ASP A 66 -12.28 -3.37 5.05
N TYR A 67 -11.61 -2.37 5.62
CA TYR A 67 -12.23 -1.22 6.24
C TYR A 67 -11.48 0.07 5.90
N PHE A 68 -12.21 1.06 5.40
CA PHE A 68 -11.70 2.40 5.14
C PHE A 68 -12.83 3.42 5.39
N GLY A 69 -12.72 4.20 6.46
CA GLY A 69 -13.71 5.22 6.82
C GLY A 69 -13.54 6.51 6.02
N ASP A 70 -14.55 7.38 6.04
CA ASP A 70 -14.46 8.69 5.39
C ASP A 70 -13.40 9.61 6.04
N ASP A 71 -13.14 9.42 7.34
CA ASP A 71 -12.09 10.14 8.07
C ASP A 71 -10.66 9.62 7.76
N ASP A 72 -10.54 8.47 7.08
CA ASP A 72 -9.26 7.83 6.73
C ASP A 72 -8.75 8.22 5.32
N ARG A 73 -9.53 9.02 4.56
CA ARG A 73 -9.24 9.48 3.18
C ARG A 73 -8.34 10.71 3.09
#